data_AF-A0A424TJL1-F1
#
_entry.id   AF-A0A424TJL1-F1
#
_cell.length_a   1.000
_cell.length_b   1.000
_cell.length_c   1.000
_cell.angle_alpha   90.00
_cell.angle_beta   90.00
_cell.angle_gamma   90.00
#
_symmetry.space_group_name_H-M   'P 1'
#
loop_
_entity.id
_entity.type
_entity.pdbx_description
1 polymer ?
#
loop_
_entity_poly.entity_id
_entity_poly.type
_entity_poly.pdbx_seq_one_letter_code
_entity_poly.pdbx_strand_id
1 'polypeptide(L)'
;MLTSKEAQLGSLMARIAALGTIVVFAVQALLIGPDQVGYSTEYGAIVDIVSFVQTFGILFTISLTQKLFGDNNPYFRIVSAILFVAAVIQLTGSLSSTGNANSVFDSVLSADQANAVANNGQLVTFILYGIWALCLISADENNRVPSWGRMSGQGAAYLVIAVQIGALFGLIPLAAFVPVFILGGVVLFPVFVYGISIAFSGAGE
;
A
#
# COMPACT_ATOMS: atom_id res chain seq x y z
N MET A 1 -19.30 -6.20 -14.67
CA MET A 1 -19.75 -4.86 -14.19
C MET A 1 -19.95 -4.89 -12.68
N LEU A 2 -19.65 -3.76 -12.01
CA LEU A 2 -19.87 -3.58 -10.57
C LEU A 2 -21.33 -3.25 -10.25
N THR A 3 -21.81 -3.67 -9.10
CA THR A 3 -23.06 -3.15 -8.52
C THR A 3 -22.81 -1.76 -7.91
N SER A 4 -23.87 -0.96 -7.73
CA SER A 4 -23.74 0.38 -7.11
C SER A 4 -23.11 0.33 -5.71
N LYS A 5 -23.40 -0.73 -4.93
CA LYS A 5 -22.78 -0.94 -3.61
C LYS A 5 -21.29 -1.23 -3.71
N GLU A 6 -20.87 -2.05 -4.67
CA GLU A 6 -19.45 -2.36 -4.90
C GLU A 6 -18.69 -1.13 -5.40
N ALA A 7 -19.29 -0.33 -6.29
CA ALA A 7 -18.72 0.93 -6.75
C ALA A 7 -18.52 1.93 -5.60
N GLN A 8 -19.54 2.12 -4.76
CA GLN A 8 -19.47 2.97 -3.57
C GLN A 8 -18.38 2.49 -2.60
N LEU A 9 -18.36 1.19 -2.30
CA LEU A 9 -17.40 0.59 -1.38
C LEU A 9 -15.96 0.69 -1.92
N GLY A 10 -15.76 0.40 -3.21
CA GLY A 10 -14.45 0.52 -3.85
C GLY A 10 -13.92 1.94 -3.83
N SER A 11 -14.78 2.94 -4.13
CA SER A 11 -14.41 4.35 -4.06
C SER A 11 -14.01 4.75 -2.63
N LEU A 12 -14.84 4.41 -1.63
CA LEU A 12 -14.56 4.73 -0.24
C LEU A 12 -13.26 4.09 0.25
N MET A 13 -13.07 2.80 0.00
CA MET A 13 -11.90 2.05 0.48
C MET A 13 -10.61 2.50 -0.19
N ALA A 14 -10.64 2.85 -1.48
CA ALA A 14 -9.50 3.44 -2.17
C ALA A 14 -9.14 4.81 -1.58
N ARG A 15 -10.12 5.64 -1.22
CA ARG A 15 -9.86 6.93 -0.54
C ARG A 15 -9.27 6.74 0.85
N ILE A 16 -9.81 5.81 1.63
CA ILE A 16 -9.27 5.46 2.96
C ILE A 16 -7.82 4.98 2.83
N ALA A 17 -7.53 4.11 1.87
CA ALA A 17 -6.16 3.65 1.61
C ALA A 17 -5.22 4.80 1.23
N ALA A 18 -5.62 5.67 0.31
CA ALA A 18 -4.79 6.80 -0.12
C ALA A 18 -4.50 7.77 1.05
N LEU A 19 -5.54 8.16 1.79
CA LEU A 19 -5.41 9.05 2.94
C LEU A 19 -4.62 8.40 4.08
N GLY A 20 -4.85 7.11 4.33
CA GLY A 20 -4.14 6.33 5.34
C GLY A 20 -2.63 6.36 5.11
N THR A 21 -2.17 6.16 3.87
CA THR A 21 -0.74 6.26 3.53
C THR A 21 -0.15 7.62 3.90
N ILE A 22 -0.87 8.70 3.60
CA ILE A 22 -0.42 10.07 3.89
C ILE A 22 -0.37 10.31 5.40
N VAL A 23 -1.39 9.85 6.15
CA VAL A 23 -1.45 10.00 7.61
C VAL A 23 -0.35 9.20 8.29
N VAL A 24 -0.14 7.95 7.90
CA VAL A 24 0.94 7.09 8.42
C VAL A 24 2.29 7.76 8.24
N PHE A 25 2.55 8.29 7.04
CA PHE A 25 3.80 9.02 6.77
C PHE A 25 3.90 10.31 7.59
N ALA A 26 2.83 11.10 7.69
CA ALA A 26 2.83 12.35 8.44
C ALA A 26 3.15 12.11 9.93
N VAL A 27 2.59 11.08 10.55
CA VAL A 27 2.90 10.71 11.94
C VAL A 27 4.35 10.27 12.07
N GLN A 28 4.83 9.39 11.19
CA GLN A 28 6.23 8.92 11.23
C GLN A 28 7.23 10.06 11.00
N ALA A 29 7.00 10.92 10.02
CA ALA A 29 7.95 11.96 9.63
C ALA A 29 7.91 13.20 10.55
N LEU A 30 6.72 13.61 11.02
CA LEU A 30 6.55 14.87 11.74
C LEU A 30 6.43 14.71 13.26
N LEU A 31 5.91 13.58 13.75
CA LEU A 31 5.67 13.36 15.18
C LEU A 31 6.73 12.43 15.80
N ILE A 32 7.07 11.35 15.13
CA ILE A 32 8.11 10.41 15.58
C ILE A 32 9.51 10.93 15.21
N GLY A 33 9.64 11.43 13.97
CA GLY A 33 10.89 11.98 13.46
C GLY A 33 11.89 10.89 13.00
N PRO A 34 12.89 11.27 12.19
CA PRO A 34 13.82 10.33 11.58
C PRO A 34 14.85 9.73 12.54
N ASP A 35 15.04 10.35 13.71
CA ASP A 35 16.05 9.94 14.70
C ASP A 35 15.53 8.83 15.63
N GLN A 36 14.22 8.63 15.71
CA GLN A 36 13.64 7.55 16.50
C GLN A 36 13.63 6.26 15.68
N VAL A 37 14.40 5.26 16.13
CA VAL A 37 14.42 3.93 15.54
C VAL A 37 13.57 2.99 16.39
N GLY A 38 12.70 2.22 15.74
CA GLY A 38 11.81 1.27 16.42
C GLY A 38 10.47 1.86 16.83
N TYR A 39 9.74 1.12 17.65
CA TYR A 39 8.39 1.38 18.10
C TYR A 39 8.32 2.61 19.01
N SER A 40 7.47 3.58 18.64
CA SER A 40 7.17 4.74 19.48
C SER A 40 6.15 4.38 20.55
N THR A 41 6.48 4.59 21.82
CA THR A 41 5.53 4.40 22.92
C THR A 41 4.39 5.43 22.90
N GLU A 42 4.63 6.62 22.36
CA GLU A 42 3.66 7.71 22.30
C GLU A 42 2.75 7.59 21.06
N TYR A 43 3.34 7.35 19.88
CA TYR A 43 2.61 7.39 18.60
C TYR A 43 2.50 6.03 17.88
N GLY A 44 3.16 4.99 18.36
CA GLY A 44 3.23 3.69 17.69
C GLY A 44 1.87 3.02 17.49
N ALA A 45 1.01 3.07 18.51
CA ALA A 45 -0.36 2.56 18.41
C ALA A 45 -1.19 3.27 17.33
N ILE A 46 -1.00 4.58 17.15
CA ILE A 46 -1.69 5.35 16.12
C ILE A 46 -1.20 4.90 14.74
N VAL A 47 0.12 4.77 14.55
CA VAL A 47 0.71 4.31 13.28
C VAL A 47 0.19 2.93 12.90
N ASP A 48 0.21 1.98 13.84
CA ASP A 48 -0.22 0.60 13.61
C ASP A 48 -1.73 0.53 13.26
N ILE A 49 -2.59 1.24 13.98
CA ILE A 49 -4.04 1.27 13.72
C ILE A 49 -4.34 1.89 12.35
N VAL A 50 -3.71 3.03 12.01
CA VAL A 50 -3.94 3.66 10.71
C VAL A 50 -3.40 2.76 9.59
N SER A 51 -2.26 2.08 9.80
CA SER A 51 -1.70 1.11 8.84
C SER A 51 -2.63 -0.08 8.63
N PHE A 52 -3.28 -0.57 9.69
CA PHE A 52 -4.29 -1.62 9.59
C PHE A 52 -5.47 -1.17 8.72
N VAL A 53 -6.05 0.00 9.03
CA VAL A 53 -7.20 0.56 8.27
C VAL A 53 -6.82 0.84 6.82
N GLN A 54 -5.64 1.41 6.58
CA GLN A 54 -5.08 1.67 5.25
C GLN A 54 -4.96 0.37 4.45
N THR A 55 -4.32 -0.65 5.02
CA THR A 55 -4.11 -1.94 4.34
C THR A 55 -5.43 -2.65 4.07
N PHE A 56 -6.38 -2.55 5.01
CA PHE A 56 -7.74 -3.05 4.81
C PHE A 56 -8.42 -2.36 3.62
N GLY A 57 -8.33 -1.03 3.52
CA GLY A 57 -8.83 -0.29 2.36
C GLY A 57 -8.17 -0.70 1.04
N ILE A 58 -6.87 -0.98 1.07
CA ILE A 58 -6.13 -1.47 -0.11
C ILE A 58 -6.65 -2.85 -0.55
N LEU A 59 -6.94 -3.77 0.38
CA LEU A 59 -7.47 -5.10 0.04
C LEU A 59 -8.80 -5.02 -0.73
N PHE A 60 -9.72 -4.16 -0.29
CA PHE A 60 -10.97 -3.91 -1.02
C PHE A 60 -10.70 -3.31 -2.40
N THR A 61 -9.76 -2.37 -2.48
CA THR A 61 -9.34 -1.75 -3.75
C THR A 61 -8.82 -2.81 -4.73
N ILE A 62 -7.90 -3.69 -4.30
CA ILE A 62 -7.36 -4.77 -5.13
C ILE A 62 -8.44 -5.75 -5.57
N SER A 63 -9.33 -6.15 -4.66
CA SER A 63 -10.41 -7.10 -4.97
C SER A 63 -11.40 -6.53 -5.99
N LEU A 64 -11.85 -5.29 -5.78
CA LEU A 64 -12.86 -4.68 -6.65
C LEU A 64 -12.28 -4.23 -7.99
N THR A 65 -10.98 -3.89 -8.06
CA THR A 65 -10.31 -3.63 -9.34
C THR A 65 -10.25 -4.87 -10.21
N GLN A 66 -10.08 -6.08 -9.65
CA GLN A 66 -10.18 -7.34 -10.41
C GLN A 66 -11.53 -7.49 -11.10
N LYS A 67 -12.62 -7.13 -10.42
CA LYS A 67 -13.96 -7.18 -11.02
C LYS A 67 -14.19 -6.06 -12.04
N LEU A 68 -13.57 -4.90 -11.85
CA LEU A 68 -13.74 -3.74 -12.73
C LEU A 68 -12.92 -3.84 -14.03
N PHE A 69 -11.69 -4.37 -13.94
CA PHE A 69 -10.71 -4.38 -15.04
C PHE A 69 -10.26 -5.78 -15.45
N GLY A 70 -10.57 -6.82 -14.67
CA GLY A 70 -10.01 -8.16 -14.85
C GLY A 70 -10.81 -9.11 -15.75
N ASP A 71 -12.07 -8.82 -16.10
CA ASP A 71 -12.95 -9.75 -16.81
C ASP A 71 -12.29 -10.33 -18.09
N ASN A 72 -11.57 -9.50 -18.84
CA ASN A 72 -10.89 -9.90 -20.08
C ASN A 72 -9.35 -9.91 -19.96
N ASN A 73 -8.79 -9.70 -18.76
CA ASN A 73 -7.34 -9.64 -18.56
C ASN A 73 -6.89 -10.66 -17.48
N PRO A 74 -6.61 -11.93 -17.89
CA PRO A 74 -6.18 -12.98 -16.98
C PRO A 74 -4.89 -12.64 -16.23
N TYR A 75 -3.97 -11.94 -16.88
CA TYR A 75 -2.70 -11.53 -16.27
C TYR A 75 -2.94 -10.57 -15.10
N PHE A 76 -3.77 -9.53 -15.30
CA PHE A 76 -4.13 -8.60 -14.23
C PHE A 76 -4.85 -9.28 -13.07
N ARG A 77 -5.76 -10.25 -13.36
CA ARG A 77 -6.42 -11.03 -12.32
C ARG A 77 -5.43 -11.82 -11.47
N ILE A 78 -4.49 -12.54 -12.09
CA ILE A 78 -3.49 -13.35 -11.39
C ILE A 78 -2.59 -12.44 -10.53
N VAL A 79 -2.07 -11.35 -11.10
CA VAL A 79 -1.23 -10.39 -10.37
C VAL A 79 -1.97 -9.80 -9.18
N SER A 80 -3.23 -9.42 -9.36
CA SER A 80 -4.05 -8.87 -8.27
C SER A 80 -4.32 -9.89 -7.18
N ALA A 81 -4.57 -11.16 -7.51
CA ALA A 81 -4.74 -12.22 -6.52
C ALA A 81 -3.46 -12.46 -5.70
N ILE A 82 -2.29 -12.46 -6.36
CA ILE A 82 -0.99 -12.57 -5.69
C ILE A 82 -0.77 -11.39 -4.73
N LEU A 83 -0.99 -10.16 -5.22
CA LEU A 83 -0.85 -8.96 -4.39
C LEU A 83 -1.84 -8.96 -3.22
N PHE A 84 -3.08 -9.41 -3.45
CA PHE A 84 -4.08 -9.52 -2.39
C PHE A 84 -3.58 -10.40 -1.24
N VAL A 85 -2.98 -11.56 -1.55
CA VAL A 85 -2.39 -12.44 -0.52
C VAL A 85 -1.23 -11.74 0.22
N ALA A 86 -0.33 -11.07 -0.50
CA ALA A 86 0.76 -10.32 0.12
C ALA A 86 0.25 -9.20 1.06
N ALA A 87 -0.79 -8.49 0.64
CA ALA A 87 -1.44 -7.45 1.44
C ALA A 87 -2.19 -8.02 2.66
N VAL A 88 -2.73 -9.24 2.59
CA VAL A 88 -3.29 -9.93 3.76
C VAL A 88 -2.21 -10.22 4.79
N ILE A 89 -1.03 -10.70 4.37
CA ILE A 89 0.10 -10.92 5.27
C ILE A 89 0.51 -9.60 5.94
N GLN A 90 0.62 -8.52 5.15
CA GLN A 90 0.90 -7.17 5.68
C GLN A 90 -0.15 -6.71 6.70
N LEU A 91 -1.44 -6.93 6.43
CA LEU A 91 -2.52 -6.59 7.35
C LEU A 91 -2.36 -7.33 8.68
N THR A 92 -2.06 -8.64 8.65
CA THR A 92 -1.86 -9.43 9.88
C THR A 92 -0.68 -8.94 10.71
N GLY A 93 0.38 -8.41 10.07
CA GLY A 93 1.54 -7.85 10.74
C GLY A 93 1.36 -6.42 11.25
N SER A 94 0.36 -5.68 10.77
CA SER A 94 0.23 -4.23 11.00
C SER A 94 0.02 -3.81 12.45
N LEU A 95 -0.51 -4.70 13.30
CA LEU A 95 -0.72 -4.45 14.74
C LEU A 95 0.30 -5.17 15.64
N SER A 96 1.31 -5.82 15.04
CA SER A 96 2.22 -6.72 15.76
C SER A 96 3.03 -6.01 16.84
N SER A 97 3.56 -4.81 16.56
CA SER A 97 4.37 -4.04 17.50
C SER A 97 3.56 -3.56 18.68
N THR A 98 2.42 -2.91 18.43
CA THR A 98 1.52 -2.45 19.50
C THR A 98 0.99 -3.62 20.34
N GLY A 99 0.60 -4.73 19.70
CA GLY A 99 0.14 -5.93 20.39
C GLY A 99 1.20 -6.54 21.29
N ASN A 100 2.47 -6.56 20.84
CA ASN A 100 3.59 -7.06 21.62
C ASN A 100 3.97 -6.10 22.77
N ALA A 101 4.02 -4.79 22.50
CA ALA A 101 4.31 -3.75 23.52
C ALA A 101 3.32 -3.74 24.69
N ASN A 102 2.06 -4.15 24.44
CA ASN A 102 0.99 -4.18 25.44
C ASN A 102 0.59 -5.61 25.86
N SER A 103 1.41 -6.61 25.53
CA SER A 103 1.10 -8.00 25.87
C SER A 103 1.05 -8.19 27.40
N VAL A 104 -0.02 -8.80 27.89
CA VAL A 104 -0.15 -9.25 29.29
C VAL A 104 0.58 -10.58 29.55
N PHE A 105 1.09 -11.19 28.50
CA PHE A 105 1.89 -12.43 28.54
C PHE A 105 3.36 -12.11 28.28
N ASP A 106 4.24 -12.92 28.86
CA ASP A 106 5.68 -12.87 28.59
C ASP A 106 5.96 -12.99 27.09
N SER A 107 6.69 -12.01 26.55
CA SER A 107 7.01 -11.93 25.13
C SER A 107 8.47 -12.24 24.90
N VAL A 108 8.75 -13.16 23.97
CA VAL A 108 10.13 -13.51 23.57
C VAL A 108 10.75 -12.42 22.69
N LEU A 109 9.93 -11.83 21.80
CA LEU A 109 10.33 -10.72 20.94
C LEU A 109 9.94 -9.40 21.59
N SER A 110 10.78 -8.37 21.44
CA SER A 110 10.38 -6.98 21.70
C SER A 110 9.42 -6.46 20.62
N ALA A 111 8.78 -5.32 20.87
CA ALA A 111 7.92 -4.64 19.89
C ALA A 111 8.64 -4.31 18.57
N ASP A 112 9.92 -3.95 18.64
CA ASP A 112 10.79 -3.68 17.49
C ASP A 112 11.09 -4.95 16.70
N GLN A 113 11.40 -6.05 17.42
CA GLN A 113 11.66 -7.33 16.79
C GLN A 113 10.40 -7.90 16.15
N ALA A 114 9.24 -7.73 16.78
CA ALA A 114 7.95 -8.07 16.19
C ALA A 114 7.68 -7.26 14.91
N ASN A 115 8.01 -5.96 14.92
CA ASN A 115 7.92 -5.10 13.73
C ASN A 115 8.80 -5.61 12.58
N ALA A 116 10.06 -5.93 12.90
CA ALA A 116 11.03 -6.39 11.92
C ALA A 116 10.56 -7.69 11.25
N VAL A 117 10.06 -8.64 12.04
CA VAL A 117 9.49 -9.89 11.52
C VAL A 117 8.28 -9.63 10.63
N ALA A 118 7.36 -8.75 11.05
CA ALA A 118 6.16 -8.40 10.28
C ALA A 118 6.50 -7.77 8.91
N ASN A 119 7.65 -7.09 8.79
CA ASN A 119 8.07 -6.40 7.58
C ASN A 119 9.07 -7.20 6.70
N ASN A 120 9.42 -8.45 7.06
CA ASN A 120 10.38 -9.25 6.26
C ASN A 120 9.97 -9.42 4.79
N GLY A 121 8.66 -9.48 4.49
CA GLY A 121 8.15 -9.60 3.12
C GLY A 121 8.06 -8.27 2.35
N GLN A 122 8.34 -7.13 2.99
CA GLN A 122 8.00 -5.81 2.48
C GLN A 122 8.65 -5.48 1.14
N LEU A 123 9.92 -5.87 0.93
CA LEU A 123 10.63 -5.65 -0.34
C LEU A 123 9.87 -6.23 -1.53
N VAL A 124 9.47 -7.50 -1.43
CA VAL A 124 8.74 -8.19 -2.50
C VAL A 124 7.33 -7.64 -2.64
N THR A 125 6.66 -7.36 -1.52
CA THR A 125 5.32 -6.74 -1.53
C THR A 125 5.31 -5.41 -2.28
N PHE A 126 6.33 -4.57 -2.12
CA PHE A 126 6.46 -3.31 -2.85
C PHE A 126 6.68 -3.51 -4.35
N ILE A 127 7.48 -4.50 -4.75
CA ILE A 127 7.60 -4.87 -6.16
C ILE A 127 6.24 -5.30 -6.73
N LEU A 128 5.48 -6.10 -5.98
CA LEU A 128 4.15 -6.55 -6.38
C LEU A 128 3.16 -5.39 -6.56
N TYR A 129 3.18 -4.38 -5.68
CA TYR A 129 2.39 -3.16 -5.85
C TYR A 129 2.74 -2.42 -7.14
N GLY A 130 4.02 -2.31 -7.48
CA GLY A 130 4.47 -1.70 -8.73
C GLY A 130 4.00 -2.46 -9.97
N ILE A 131 4.17 -3.79 -9.97
CA ILE A 131 3.69 -4.66 -11.06
C ILE A 131 2.17 -4.54 -11.20
N TRP A 132 1.44 -4.62 -10.09
CA TRP A 132 -0.01 -4.47 -10.08
C TRP A 132 -0.48 -3.14 -10.65
N ALA A 133 0.17 -2.02 -10.29
CA ALA A 133 -0.18 -0.71 -10.85
C ALA A 133 -0.03 -0.67 -12.37
N LEU A 134 1.09 -1.18 -12.91
CA LEU A 134 1.31 -1.26 -14.35
C LEU A 134 0.30 -2.18 -15.05
N CYS A 135 -0.03 -3.32 -14.43
CA CYS A 135 -1.01 -4.26 -14.96
C CYS A 135 -2.42 -3.65 -14.99
N LEU A 136 -2.81 -2.93 -13.93
CA LEU A 136 -4.10 -2.24 -13.85
C LEU A 136 -4.23 -1.20 -14.95
N ILE A 137 -3.20 -0.36 -15.12
CA ILE A 137 -3.18 0.71 -16.13
C ILE A 137 -3.26 0.13 -17.54
N SER A 138 -2.61 -1.02 -17.77
CA SER A 138 -2.70 -1.78 -19.02
C SER A 138 -4.10 -2.39 -19.23
N ALA A 139 -4.73 -2.90 -18.17
CA ALA A 139 -6.07 -3.50 -18.20
C ALA A 139 -7.21 -2.46 -18.31
N ASP A 140 -6.96 -1.20 -17.94
CA ASP A 140 -7.92 -0.10 -18.07
C ASP A 140 -7.96 0.44 -19.51
N GLU A 141 -8.53 -0.35 -20.42
CA GLU A 141 -8.70 -0.05 -21.85
C GLU A 141 -9.61 1.16 -22.11
N ASN A 142 -10.56 1.40 -21.19
CA ASN A 142 -11.54 2.48 -21.31
C ASN A 142 -11.08 3.79 -20.65
N ASN A 143 -9.84 3.86 -20.16
CA ASN A 143 -9.29 5.03 -19.46
C ASN A 143 -10.19 5.52 -18.31
N ARG A 144 -10.76 4.60 -17.53
CA ARG A 144 -11.59 4.93 -16.37
C ARG A 144 -10.77 5.57 -15.25
N VAL A 145 -9.50 5.18 -15.10
CA VAL A 145 -8.59 5.86 -14.19
C VAL A 145 -8.17 7.18 -14.84
N PRO A 146 -8.33 8.34 -14.17
CA PRO A 146 -7.92 9.63 -14.72
C PRO A 146 -6.45 9.65 -15.15
N SER A 147 -6.13 10.43 -16.19
CA SER A 147 -4.78 10.50 -16.77
C SER A 147 -3.69 10.83 -15.76
N TRP A 148 -3.92 11.79 -14.86
CA TRP A 148 -2.99 12.13 -13.77
C TRP A 148 -2.79 10.95 -12.80
N GLY A 149 -3.84 10.17 -12.53
CA GLY A 149 -3.76 8.97 -11.70
C GLY A 149 -2.93 7.88 -12.37
N ARG A 150 -3.14 7.67 -13.68
CA ARG A 150 -2.35 6.72 -14.49
C ARG A 150 -0.87 7.11 -14.53
N MET A 151 -0.55 8.38 -14.80
CA MET A 151 0.82 8.89 -14.79
C MET A 151 1.48 8.68 -13.42
N SER A 152 0.74 8.97 -12.35
CA SER A 152 1.20 8.77 -10.99
C SER A 152 1.49 7.30 -10.68
N GLY A 153 0.60 6.39 -11.10
CA GLY A 153 0.77 4.95 -10.90
C GLY A 153 1.97 4.39 -11.66
N GLN A 154 2.19 4.84 -12.90
CA GLN A 154 3.39 4.49 -13.68
C GLN A 154 4.66 4.98 -13.01
N GLY A 155 4.70 6.25 -12.59
CA GLY A 155 5.85 6.83 -11.90
C GLY A 155 6.16 6.10 -10.60
N ALA A 156 5.14 5.86 -9.76
CA ALA A 156 5.28 5.08 -8.53
C ALA A 156 5.84 3.68 -8.81
N ALA A 157 5.27 2.97 -9.79
CA ALA A 157 5.69 1.61 -10.13
C ALA A 157 7.14 1.53 -10.57
N TYR A 158 7.58 2.39 -11.49
CA TYR A 158 8.96 2.38 -11.97
C TYR A 158 9.95 2.72 -10.86
N LEU A 159 9.66 3.74 -10.05
CA LEU A 159 10.50 4.12 -8.93
C LEU A 159 10.61 3.01 -7.90
N VAL A 160 9.48 2.41 -7.50
CA VAL A 160 9.45 1.35 -6.49
C VAL A 160 10.14 0.09 -7.00
N ILE A 161 9.86 -0.36 -8.23
CA ILE A 161 10.53 -1.55 -8.78
C ILE A 161 12.04 -1.33 -8.86
N ALA A 162 12.48 -0.18 -9.41
CA ALA A 162 13.89 0.12 -9.55
C ALA A 162 14.61 0.19 -8.19
N VAL A 163 14.02 0.89 -7.21
CA VAL A 163 14.64 1.05 -5.88
C VAL A 163 14.69 -0.25 -5.10
N GLN A 164 13.65 -1.10 -5.18
CA GLN A 164 13.65 -2.39 -4.48
C GLN A 164 14.60 -3.40 -5.11
N ILE A 165 14.70 -3.46 -6.44
CA ILE A 165 15.70 -4.29 -7.13
C ILE A 165 17.11 -3.77 -6.81
N GLY A 166 17.34 -2.46 -6.84
CA GLY A 166 18.64 -1.90 -6.46
C GLY A 166 19.00 -2.21 -5.00
N ALA A 167 18.04 -2.10 -4.07
CA ALA A 167 18.22 -2.43 -2.66
C ALA A 167 18.53 -3.92 -2.45
N LEU A 168 17.92 -4.82 -3.22
CA LEU A 168 18.21 -6.26 -3.18
C LEU A 168 19.70 -6.57 -3.42
N PHE A 169 20.36 -5.79 -4.27
CA PHE A 169 21.79 -5.94 -4.57
C PHE A 169 22.69 -4.99 -3.76
N GLY A 170 22.13 -4.27 -2.77
CA GLY A 170 22.88 -3.32 -1.95
C GLY A 170 23.39 -2.08 -2.72
N LEU A 171 22.77 -1.75 -3.86
CA LEU A 171 23.22 -0.68 -4.75
C LEU A 171 22.66 0.70 -4.39
N ILE A 172 21.62 0.76 -3.55
CA ILE A 172 20.93 2.01 -3.19
C ILE A 172 21.33 2.41 -1.77
N PRO A 173 22.12 3.50 -1.60
CA PRO A 173 22.41 4.03 -0.27
C PRO A 173 21.14 4.66 0.34
N LEU A 174 21.06 4.68 1.67
CA LEU A 174 19.89 5.21 2.40
C LEU A 174 19.52 6.63 1.97
N ALA A 175 20.51 7.50 1.75
CA ALA A 175 20.31 8.88 1.32
C ALA A 175 19.61 9.00 -0.06
N ALA A 176 19.76 8.01 -0.94
CA ALA A 176 19.05 7.94 -2.21
C ALA A 176 17.71 7.20 -2.08
N PHE A 177 17.62 6.23 -1.17
CA PHE A 177 16.40 5.45 -0.94
C PHE A 177 15.26 6.33 -0.42
N VAL A 178 15.52 7.16 0.60
CA VAL A 178 14.49 7.95 1.29
C VAL A 178 13.73 8.89 0.33
N PRO A 179 14.38 9.72 -0.50
CA PRO A 179 13.67 10.59 -1.44
C PRO A 179 12.82 9.81 -2.46
N VAL A 180 13.35 8.68 -2.96
CA VAL A 180 12.63 7.82 -3.91
C VAL A 180 11.41 7.18 -3.25
N PHE A 181 11.54 6.73 -2.01
CA PHE A 181 10.44 6.18 -1.23
C PHE A 181 9.34 7.21 -0.97
N ILE A 182 9.70 8.45 -0.61
CA ILE A 182 8.74 9.53 -0.41
C ILE A 182 8.00 9.82 -1.73
N LEU A 183 8.73 10.04 -2.82
CA LEU A 183 8.11 10.35 -4.11
C LEU A 183 7.22 9.20 -4.59
N GLY A 184 7.75 7.98 -4.65
CA GLY A 184 7.04 6.82 -5.18
C GLY A 184 5.92 6.34 -4.26
N GLY A 185 6.23 6.10 -2.99
CA GLY A 185 5.33 5.45 -2.02
C GLY A 185 4.37 6.40 -1.31
N VAL A 186 4.77 7.64 -1.03
CA VAL A 186 3.97 8.58 -0.21
C VAL A 186 3.21 9.58 -1.08
N VAL A 187 3.77 9.99 -2.21
CA VAL A 187 3.14 10.96 -3.10
C VAL A 187 2.43 10.24 -4.25
N LEU A 188 3.18 9.54 -5.10
CA LEU A 188 2.66 9.05 -6.37
C LEU A 188 1.69 7.88 -6.19
N PHE A 189 1.99 6.93 -5.29
CA PHE A 189 1.13 5.78 -5.08
C PHE A 189 -0.25 6.16 -4.48
N PRO A 190 -0.36 7.01 -3.44
CA PRO A 190 -1.66 7.45 -2.94
C PRO A 190 -2.47 8.25 -3.97
N VAL A 191 -1.82 9.07 -4.79
CA VAL A 191 -2.48 9.76 -5.91
C VAL A 191 -3.05 8.73 -6.90
N PHE A 192 -2.29 7.69 -7.26
CA PHE A 192 -2.80 6.61 -8.11
C PHE A 192 -4.02 5.91 -7.50
N VAL A 193 -3.93 5.50 -6.24
CA VAL A 193 -5.04 4.85 -5.52
C VAL A 193 -6.27 5.76 -5.43
N TYR A 194 -6.07 7.06 -5.21
CA TYR A 194 -7.15 8.04 -5.26
C TYR A 194 -7.76 8.15 -6.67
N GLY A 195 -6.96 8.07 -7.72
CA GLY A 195 -7.42 7.96 -9.12
C GLY A 195 -8.29 6.73 -9.37
N ILE A 196 -7.95 5.58 -8.78
CA ILE A 196 -8.79 4.37 -8.83
C ILE A 196 -10.15 4.61 -8.17
N SER A 197 -10.22 5.41 -7.10
CA SER A 197 -11.50 5.76 -6.45
C SER A 197 -12.47 6.47 -7.40
N ILE A 198 -11.96 7.27 -8.34
CA ILE A 198 -12.78 7.96 -9.35
C ILE A 198 -13.29 6.96 -10.38
N ALA A 199 -12.43 6.02 -10.82
CA ALA A 199 -12.84 4.93 -11.71
C ALA A 199 -13.97 4.09 -11.12
N PHE A 200 -13.94 3.81 -9.81
CA PHE A 200 -15.05 3.14 -9.12
C PHE A 200 -16.32 3.97 -9.09
N SER A 201 -16.19 5.27 -8.82
CA SER A 201 -17.35 6.18 -8.72
C SER A 201 -18.12 6.25 -10.03
N GLY A 202 -17.41 6.35 -11.16
CA GLY A 202 -18.03 6.36 -12.50
C GLY A 202 -18.47 4.98 -13.01
N ALA A 203 -18.24 3.89 -12.27
CA ALA A 203 -18.66 2.54 -12.65
C ALA A 203 -19.98 2.09 -12.01
N GLY A 204 -20.50 2.87 -11.05
CA GLY A 204 -21.78 2.63 -10.37
C GLY A 204 -22.95 3.46 -10.90
N GLU A 205 -22.68 4.35 -11.84
CA GLU A 205 -23.64 5.11 -12.66
C GLU A 205 -24.02 4.31 -13.91
#